data_AF-A0A8T3Z590-F1
#
_entry.id   AF-A0A8T3Z590-F1
#
_cell.length_a   1.000
_cell.length_b   1.000
_cell.length_c   1.000
_cell.angle_alpha   90.00
_cell.angle_beta   90.00
_cell.angle_gamma   90.00
#
_symmetry.space_group_name_H-M   'P 1'
#
loop_
_entity.id
_entity.type
_entity.pdbx_description
1 polymer ?
#
loop_
_entity_poly.entity_id
_entity_poly.type
_entity_poly.pdbx_seq_one_letter_code
_entity_poly.pdbx_strand_id
1 'polypeptide(L)'
;DEGVKARNALEEVQRRAKIATEGVPEETRKALDDANTEYLRPLPTASRMYVETDIPTQVVSSELLEHVRANLPELPEEKKTRIINDYGLSEDLSHQLVRQDRVKQFEEIVTGCGVEPTTVASLLAYTLKELRREGLDVDNLPDSHLVGTFQLLKQGKISKDAVSDVLVGVLKEKWTPEEAAGNLNLLMLSEEDVKGIIMEIVASNEKMVIERNMGAMGPLMGTAMKQLKGKADGKLVNKLLKEEIQKYLK
;
A
#
# COMPACT_ATOMS: atom_id res chain seq x y z
N ASP A 1 39.72 -13.58 -43.32
CA ASP A 1 39.58 -13.10 -44.70
C ASP A 1 38.20 -12.49 -44.89
N GLU A 2 38.15 -11.17 -45.04
CA GLU A 2 36.90 -10.39 -45.15
C GLU A 2 36.16 -10.69 -46.47
N GLY A 3 36.89 -11.04 -47.52
CA GLY A 3 36.32 -11.35 -48.83
C GLY A 3 35.47 -12.62 -48.85
N VAL A 4 35.70 -13.57 -47.93
CA VAL A 4 34.87 -14.78 -47.78
C VAL A 4 33.60 -14.46 -47.00
N LYS A 5 33.69 -13.67 -45.92
CA LYS A 5 32.52 -13.25 -45.13
C LYS A 5 31.54 -12.44 -45.97
N ALA A 6 32.03 -11.51 -46.79
CA ALA A 6 31.20 -10.71 -47.68
C ALA A 6 30.44 -11.60 -48.69
N ARG A 7 31.10 -12.62 -49.25
CA ARG A 7 30.44 -13.58 -50.17
C ARG A 7 29.33 -14.37 -49.47
N ASN A 8 29.58 -14.92 -48.29
CA ASN A 8 28.56 -15.67 -47.53
C ASN A 8 27.36 -14.80 -47.13
N ALA A 9 27.60 -13.52 -46.77
CA ALA A 9 26.51 -12.59 -46.46
C ALA A 9 25.65 -12.27 -47.68
N LEU A 10 26.26 -12.11 -48.86
CA LEU A 10 25.53 -11.88 -50.11
C LEU A 10 24.65 -13.08 -50.51
N GLU A 11 25.08 -14.31 -50.22
CA GLU A 11 24.28 -15.52 -50.47
C GLU A 11 22.98 -15.52 -49.64
N GLU A 12 23.03 -15.15 -48.35
CA GLU A 12 21.83 -15.05 -47.51
C GLU A 12 20.91 -13.89 -47.92
N VAL A 13 21.46 -12.75 -48.33
CA VAL A 13 20.66 -11.65 -48.92
C VAL A 13 19.96 -12.12 -50.18
N GLN A 14 20.66 -12.82 -51.07
CA GLN A 14 20.07 -13.38 -52.29
C GLN A 14 18.97 -14.40 -51.95
N ARG A 15 19.17 -15.25 -50.94
CA ARG A 15 18.17 -16.19 -50.46
C ARG A 15 16.93 -15.46 -49.95
N ARG A 16 17.10 -14.44 -49.10
CA ARG A 16 15.96 -13.66 -48.57
C ARG A 16 15.23 -12.89 -49.67
N ALA A 17 15.94 -12.39 -50.67
CA ALA A 17 15.36 -11.72 -51.84
C ALA A 17 14.50 -12.68 -52.68
N LYS A 18 14.94 -13.93 -52.90
CA LYS A 18 14.13 -14.97 -53.57
C LYS A 18 12.85 -15.27 -52.80
N ILE A 19 12.96 -15.51 -51.50
CA ILE A 19 11.80 -15.75 -50.61
C ILE A 19 10.82 -14.58 -50.65
N ALA A 20 11.32 -13.34 -50.69
CA ALA A 20 10.47 -12.15 -50.76
C ALA A 20 9.62 -12.08 -52.04
N THR A 21 10.01 -12.75 -53.12
CA THR A 21 9.18 -12.86 -54.33
C THR A 21 8.03 -13.86 -54.18
N GLU A 22 8.14 -14.82 -53.26
CA GLU A 22 7.11 -15.83 -52.97
C GLU A 22 6.13 -15.35 -51.89
N GLY A 23 6.63 -14.65 -50.86
CA GLY A 23 5.80 -14.09 -49.79
C GLY A 23 6.55 -13.81 -48.48
N VAL A 24 5.81 -13.81 -47.38
CA VAL A 24 6.36 -13.63 -46.03
C VAL A 24 6.82 -15.00 -45.49
N PRO A 25 8.11 -15.18 -45.16
CA PRO A 25 8.59 -16.44 -44.61
C PRO A 25 8.17 -16.65 -43.15
N GLU A 26 8.11 -17.93 -42.76
CA GLU A 26 8.00 -18.34 -41.37
C GLU A 26 9.36 -18.17 -40.65
N GLU A 27 9.39 -17.34 -39.62
CA GLU A 27 10.62 -17.01 -38.89
C GLU A 27 10.34 -16.67 -37.43
N THR A 28 11.35 -16.90 -36.58
CA THR A 28 11.30 -16.45 -35.19
C THR A 28 11.76 -15.01 -35.12
N ARG A 29 10.93 -14.14 -34.55
CA ARG A 29 11.22 -12.71 -34.38
C ARG A 29 11.15 -12.31 -32.91
N LYS A 30 11.92 -11.30 -32.50
CA LYS A 30 11.77 -10.64 -31.19
C LYS A 30 10.92 -9.39 -31.33
N ALA A 31 10.13 -9.07 -30.31
CA ALA A 31 9.48 -7.78 -30.18
C ALA A 31 10.50 -6.70 -29.79
N LEU A 32 10.30 -5.50 -30.33
CA LEU A 32 11.04 -4.29 -29.99
C LEU A 32 10.11 -3.30 -29.28
N ASP A 33 10.69 -2.28 -28.64
CA ASP A 33 9.95 -1.30 -27.84
C ASP A 33 9.01 -0.41 -28.68
N ASP A 34 9.29 -0.26 -29.96
CA ASP A 34 8.51 0.51 -30.94
C ASP A 34 7.35 -0.29 -31.57
N ALA A 35 7.00 -1.43 -30.97
CA ALA A 35 6.03 -2.41 -31.47
C ALA A 35 6.39 -3.04 -32.83
N ASN A 36 7.59 -2.80 -33.35
CA ASN A 36 8.13 -3.57 -34.46
C ASN A 36 8.75 -4.88 -33.96
N THR A 37 9.22 -5.68 -34.91
CA THR A 37 9.89 -6.95 -34.61
C THR A 37 11.15 -7.08 -35.45
N GLU A 38 12.16 -7.79 -34.94
CA GLU A 38 13.42 -8.06 -35.64
C GLU A 38 13.60 -9.56 -35.83
N TYR A 39 14.16 -9.96 -36.99
CA TYR A 39 14.52 -11.34 -37.28
C TYR A 39 15.56 -11.87 -36.27
N LEU A 40 15.35 -13.09 -35.79
CA LEU A 40 16.34 -13.81 -34.98
C LEU A 40 16.90 -15.02 -35.71
N ARG A 41 16.02 -15.94 -36.11
CA ARG A 41 16.39 -17.24 -36.68
C ARG A 41 15.23 -17.83 -37.48
N PRO A 42 15.47 -18.83 -38.33
CA PRO A 42 14.39 -19.58 -38.98
C PRO A 42 13.48 -20.23 -37.94
N LEU A 43 12.24 -20.55 -38.32
CA LEU A 43 11.34 -21.27 -37.43
C LEU A 43 11.97 -22.62 -37.02
N PRO A 44 11.96 -22.97 -35.72
CA PRO A 44 12.44 -24.28 -35.28
C PRO A 44 11.69 -25.39 -36.03
N THR A 45 12.44 -26.42 -36.44
CA THR A 45 11.82 -27.62 -37.02
C THR A 45 11.01 -28.36 -35.97
N ALA A 46 10.12 -29.25 -36.42
CA ALA A 46 9.30 -30.04 -35.52
C ALA A 46 10.17 -30.77 -34.48
N SER A 47 9.84 -30.55 -33.20
CA SER A 47 10.50 -31.26 -32.11
C SER A 47 10.17 -32.75 -32.23
N ARG A 48 11.19 -33.58 -32.40
CA ARG A 48 11.03 -35.04 -32.43
C ARG A 48 10.76 -35.51 -31.00
N MET A 49 9.54 -35.94 -30.73
CA MET A 49 9.11 -36.39 -29.41
C MET A 49 9.02 -37.91 -29.37
N TYR A 50 9.40 -38.50 -28.23
CA TYR A 50 9.17 -39.88 -27.87
C TYR A 50 8.76 -39.92 -26.39
N VAL A 51 8.21 -41.04 -25.92
CA VAL A 51 7.85 -41.20 -24.51
C VAL A 51 9.14 -41.27 -23.70
N GLU A 52 9.28 -40.40 -22.70
CA GLU A 52 10.39 -40.44 -21.75
C GLU A 52 10.36 -41.77 -21.00
N THR A 53 11.42 -42.56 -21.14
CA THR A 53 11.50 -43.92 -20.58
C THR A 53 12.11 -43.95 -19.19
N ASP A 54 12.87 -42.91 -18.82
CA ASP A 54 13.53 -42.85 -17.52
C ASP A 54 12.56 -42.47 -16.39
N ILE A 55 11.45 -41.80 -16.74
CA ILE A 55 10.42 -41.37 -15.80
C ILE A 55 9.21 -42.31 -15.91
N PRO A 56 8.86 -43.07 -14.86
CA PRO A 56 7.65 -43.87 -14.84
C PRO A 56 6.40 -43.01 -15.04
N THR A 57 5.38 -43.57 -15.65
CA THR A 57 4.10 -42.89 -15.84
C THR A 57 3.46 -42.56 -14.49
N GLN A 58 3.15 -41.29 -14.24
CA GLN A 58 2.46 -40.86 -13.04
C GLN A 58 0.95 -40.87 -13.26
N VAL A 59 0.24 -41.73 -12.53
CA VAL A 59 -1.24 -41.70 -12.50
C VAL A 59 -1.69 -40.65 -11.49
N VAL A 60 -2.54 -39.72 -11.92
CA VAL A 60 -3.19 -38.74 -11.02
C VAL A 60 -4.41 -39.41 -10.41
N SER A 61 -4.36 -39.74 -9.12
CA SER A 61 -5.50 -40.35 -8.42
C SER A 61 -6.61 -39.32 -8.16
N SER A 62 -7.84 -39.80 -8.05
CA SER A 62 -8.99 -38.96 -7.67
C SER A 62 -8.78 -38.31 -6.31
N GLU A 63 -8.18 -39.02 -5.35
CA GLU A 63 -7.85 -38.50 -4.02
C GLU A 63 -6.87 -37.33 -4.09
N LEU A 64 -5.82 -37.42 -4.92
CA LEU A 64 -4.87 -36.33 -5.12
C LEU A 64 -5.56 -35.12 -5.77
N LEU A 65 -6.44 -35.37 -6.74
CA LEU A 65 -7.20 -34.32 -7.42
C LEU A 65 -8.14 -33.59 -6.44
N GLU A 66 -8.85 -34.33 -5.60
CA GLU A 66 -9.74 -33.78 -4.57
C GLU A 66 -8.96 -33.00 -3.51
N HIS A 67 -7.82 -33.53 -3.06
CA HIS A 67 -6.93 -32.85 -2.13
C HIS A 67 -6.43 -31.51 -2.69
N VAL A 68 -5.96 -31.49 -3.94
CA VAL A 68 -5.51 -30.22 -4.58
C VAL A 68 -6.70 -29.27 -4.73
N ARG A 69 -7.84 -29.74 -5.23
CA ARG A 69 -9.04 -28.91 -5.42
C ARG A 69 -9.51 -28.26 -4.11
N ALA A 70 -9.46 -28.99 -3.00
CA ALA A 70 -9.85 -28.47 -1.69
C ALA A 70 -8.87 -27.41 -1.13
N ASN A 71 -7.61 -27.41 -1.60
CA ASN A 71 -6.56 -26.51 -1.12
C ASN A 71 -6.18 -25.42 -2.13
N LEU A 72 -6.93 -25.27 -3.23
CA LEU A 72 -6.68 -24.19 -4.18
C LEU A 72 -6.97 -22.84 -3.51
N PRO A 73 -6.06 -21.86 -3.61
CA PRO A 73 -6.33 -20.52 -3.12
C PRO A 73 -7.42 -19.87 -3.97
N GLU A 74 -8.18 -18.97 -3.34
CA GLU A 74 -9.16 -18.12 -4.01
C GLU A 74 -8.50 -17.34 -5.17
N LEU A 75 -9.20 -17.22 -6.29
CA LEU A 75 -8.75 -16.41 -7.42
C LEU A 75 -8.71 -14.92 -7.03
N PRO A 76 -7.87 -14.09 -7.68
CA PRO A 76 -7.80 -12.66 -7.39
C PRO A 76 -9.15 -11.93 -7.46
N GLU A 77 -9.99 -12.26 -8.45
CA GLU A 77 -11.33 -11.68 -8.58
C GLU A 77 -12.27 -12.11 -7.44
N GLU A 78 -12.25 -13.39 -7.08
CA GLU A 78 -13.05 -13.92 -5.97
C GLU A 78 -12.63 -13.27 -4.63
N LYS A 79 -11.31 -13.16 -4.39
CA LYS A 79 -10.75 -12.43 -3.24
C LYS A 79 -11.22 -10.98 -3.21
N LYS A 80 -11.14 -10.27 -4.35
CA LYS A 80 -11.57 -8.87 -4.45
C LYS A 80 -13.04 -8.74 -4.08
N THR A 81 -13.91 -9.55 -4.66
CA THR A 81 -15.36 -9.52 -4.37
C THR A 81 -15.65 -9.84 -2.90
N ARG A 82 -14.97 -10.85 -2.33
CA ARG A 82 -15.11 -11.22 -0.92
C ARG A 82 -14.73 -10.06 0.00
N ILE A 83 -13.57 -9.45 -0.21
CA ILE A 83 -13.09 -8.33 0.63
C ILE A 83 -14.04 -7.13 0.57
N ILE A 84 -14.59 -6.81 -0.60
CA ILE A 84 -15.57 -5.73 -0.76
C ILE A 84 -16.82 -6.02 0.08
N ASN A 85 -17.34 -7.25 0.01
CA ASN A 85 -18.58 -7.62 0.69
C ASN A 85 -18.40 -7.77 2.21
N ASP A 86 -17.30 -8.40 2.64
CA ASP A 86 -17.07 -8.74 4.06
C ASP A 86 -16.59 -7.53 4.86
N TYR A 87 -15.78 -6.66 4.25
CA TYR A 87 -15.15 -5.52 4.94
C TYR A 87 -15.66 -4.15 4.48
N GLY A 88 -16.56 -4.09 3.50
CA GLY A 88 -17.16 -2.85 3.01
C GLY A 88 -16.14 -1.91 2.33
N LEU A 89 -15.06 -2.46 1.76
CA LEU A 89 -14.02 -1.67 1.11
C LEU A 89 -14.46 -1.17 -0.28
N SER A 90 -13.84 -0.07 -0.73
CA SER A 90 -14.01 0.39 -2.10
C SER A 90 -13.38 -0.57 -3.11
N GLU A 91 -13.84 -0.49 -4.36
CA GLU A 91 -13.33 -1.34 -5.44
C GLU A 91 -11.82 -1.12 -5.68
N ASP A 92 -11.37 0.14 -5.66
CA ASP A 92 -9.96 0.48 -5.87
C ASP A 92 -9.09 -0.04 -4.72
N LEU A 93 -9.47 0.18 -3.45
CA LEU A 93 -8.71 -0.33 -2.30
C LEU A 93 -8.58 -1.85 -2.34
N SER A 94 -9.68 -2.54 -2.63
CA SER A 94 -9.72 -4.00 -2.71
C SER A 94 -8.84 -4.51 -3.84
N HIS A 95 -8.89 -3.86 -5.01
CA HIS A 95 -8.03 -4.18 -6.14
C HIS A 95 -6.55 -3.97 -5.82
N GLN A 96 -6.18 -2.87 -5.15
CA GLN A 96 -4.78 -2.63 -4.74
C GLN A 96 -4.29 -3.68 -3.74
N LEU A 97 -5.10 -4.05 -2.74
CA LEU A 97 -4.75 -5.06 -1.74
C LEU A 97 -4.50 -6.43 -2.38
N VAL A 98 -5.38 -6.85 -3.30
CA VAL A 98 -5.22 -8.12 -4.03
C VAL A 98 -4.00 -8.07 -4.94
N ARG A 99 -3.80 -6.97 -5.68
CA ARG A 99 -2.67 -6.81 -6.61
C ARG A 99 -1.32 -6.85 -5.88
N GLN A 100 -1.26 -6.36 -4.65
CA GLN A 100 -0.05 -6.34 -3.84
C GLN A 100 0.12 -7.59 -2.95
N ASP A 101 -0.80 -8.56 -3.04
CA ASP A 101 -0.84 -9.78 -2.20
C ASP A 101 -0.82 -9.50 -0.68
N ARG A 102 -1.45 -8.39 -0.25
CA ARG A 102 -1.50 -7.98 1.17
C ARG A 102 -2.81 -8.31 1.88
N VAL A 103 -3.66 -9.12 1.26
CA VAL A 103 -4.98 -9.47 1.79
C VAL A 103 -4.87 -10.16 3.15
N LYS A 104 -3.98 -11.15 3.29
CA LYS A 104 -3.81 -11.88 4.56
C LYS A 104 -3.37 -10.96 5.70
N GLN A 105 -2.37 -10.11 5.43
CA GLN A 105 -1.89 -9.10 6.39
C GLN A 105 -3.01 -8.15 6.81
N PHE A 106 -3.80 -7.68 5.84
CA PHE A 106 -4.97 -6.84 6.11
C PHE A 106 -5.97 -7.53 7.06
N GLU A 107 -6.34 -8.78 6.79
CA GLU A 107 -7.29 -9.54 7.61
C GLU A 107 -6.76 -9.75 9.04
N GLU A 108 -5.49 -10.11 9.18
CA GLU A 108 -4.83 -10.29 10.48
C GLU A 108 -4.87 -9.01 11.33
N ILE A 109 -4.61 -7.85 10.73
CA ILE A 109 -4.63 -6.56 11.44
C ILE A 109 -6.06 -6.17 11.81
N VAL A 110 -7.01 -6.34 10.90
CA VAL A 110 -8.40 -5.96 11.15
C VAL A 110 -8.99 -6.83 12.27
N THR A 111 -8.77 -8.14 12.22
CA THR A 111 -9.26 -9.08 13.24
C THR A 111 -8.49 -8.95 14.56
N GLY A 112 -7.17 -8.73 14.51
CA GLY A 112 -6.31 -8.66 15.69
C GLY A 112 -6.41 -7.33 16.46
N CYS A 113 -6.51 -6.19 15.76
CA CYS A 113 -6.50 -4.87 16.38
C CYS A 113 -7.90 -4.22 16.48
N GLY A 114 -8.88 -4.71 15.70
CA GLY A 114 -10.24 -4.14 15.68
C GLY A 114 -10.27 -2.68 15.20
N VAL A 115 -9.39 -2.34 14.26
CA VAL A 115 -9.33 -1.00 13.63
C VAL A 115 -10.28 -0.96 12.43
N GLU A 116 -10.72 0.24 12.06
CA GLU A 116 -11.55 0.46 10.88
C GLU A 116 -10.89 -0.13 9.61
N PRO A 117 -11.55 -1.07 8.90
CA PRO A 117 -10.99 -1.76 7.74
C PRO A 117 -10.46 -0.79 6.67
N THR A 118 -11.21 0.27 6.36
CA THR A 118 -10.83 1.28 5.38
C THR A 118 -9.49 1.93 5.70
N THR A 119 -9.23 2.22 6.99
CA THR A 119 -7.98 2.85 7.42
C THR A 119 -6.79 1.90 7.26
N VAL A 120 -6.96 0.61 7.56
CA VAL A 120 -5.92 -0.39 7.36
C VAL A 120 -5.64 -0.58 5.87
N ALA A 121 -6.70 -0.75 5.08
CA ALA A 121 -6.62 -0.95 3.64
C ALA A 121 -5.92 0.23 2.94
N SER A 122 -6.28 1.48 3.26
CA SER A 122 -5.66 2.66 2.66
C SER A 122 -4.16 2.75 2.95
N LEU A 123 -3.76 2.36 4.16
CA LEU A 123 -2.38 2.42 4.60
C LEU A 123 -1.51 1.37 3.88
N LEU A 124 -2.02 0.14 3.82
CA LEU A 124 -1.36 -0.96 3.13
C LEU A 124 -1.29 -0.71 1.61
N ALA A 125 -2.35 -0.17 1.01
CA ALA A 125 -2.42 0.07 -0.43
C ALA A 125 -1.61 1.28 -0.91
N TYR A 126 -1.67 2.40 -0.18
CA TYR A 126 -1.09 3.68 -0.63
C TYR A 126 0.10 4.12 0.22
N THR A 127 -0.02 4.19 1.55
CA THR A 127 1.05 4.74 2.40
C THR A 127 2.33 3.93 2.27
N LEU A 128 2.26 2.59 2.28
CA LEU A 128 3.43 1.75 2.04
C LEU A 128 4.07 1.99 0.66
N LYS A 129 3.26 2.27 -0.37
CA LYS A 129 3.74 2.58 -1.71
C LYS A 129 4.41 3.96 -1.77
N GLU A 130 3.90 4.93 -1.02
CA GLU A 130 4.49 6.25 -0.88
C GLU A 130 5.85 6.18 -0.16
N LEU A 131 5.93 5.46 0.96
CA LEU A 131 7.18 5.25 1.68
C LEU A 131 8.25 4.59 0.80
N ARG A 132 7.86 3.62 -0.04
CA ARG A 132 8.77 3.02 -1.02
C ARG A 132 9.28 4.03 -2.05
N ARG A 133 8.44 4.98 -2.48
CA ARG A 133 8.83 6.05 -3.42
C ARG A 133 9.79 7.06 -2.78
N GLU A 134 9.70 7.26 -1.47
CA GLU A 134 10.63 8.08 -0.69
C GLU A 134 11.99 7.38 -0.45
N GLY A 135 12.16 6.15 -0.95
CA GLY A 135 13.40 5.38 -0.86
C GLY A 135 13.52 4.56 0.43
N LEU A 136 12.44 4.38 1.18
CA LEU A 136 12.43 3.52 2.36
C LEU A 136 12.24 2.06 1.99
N ASP A 137 12.94 1.16 2.69
CA ASP A 137 12.85 -0.28 2.49
C ASP A 137 11.65 -0.86 3.25
N VAL A 138 10.49 -0.79 2.59
CA VAL A 138 9.22 -1.29 3.14
C VAL A 138 9.20 -2.82 3.24
N ASP A 139 10.05 -3.52 2.49
CA ASP A 139 10.12 -4.99 2.54
C ASP A 139 10.78 -5.48 3.84
N ASN A 140 11.55 -4.61 4.51
CA ASN A 140 12.14 -4.88 5.81
C ASN A 140 11.24 -4.46 7.00
N LEU A 141 10.00 -4.03 6.75
CA LEU A 141 9.06 -3.72 7.82
C LEU A 141 8.48 -5.01 8.41
N PRO A 142 8.75 -5.35 9.69
CA PRO A 142 8.18 -6.54 10.27
C PRO A 142 6.68 -6.35 10.56
N ASP A 143 5.90 -7.39 10.28
CA ASP A 143 4.44 -7.37 10.49
C ASP A 143 4.07 -7.05 11.95
N SER A 144 4.90 -7.42 12.92
CA SER A 144 4.73 -7.08 14.34
C SER A 144 4.75 -5.56 14.60
N HIS A 145 5.60 -4.79 13.91
CA HIS A 145 5.66 -3.34 14.06
C HIS A 145 4.45 -2.67 13.41
N LEU A 146 3.98 -3.22 12.29
CA LEU A 146 2.80 -2.72 11.61
C LEU A 146 1.54 -2.95 12.47
N VAL A 147 1.37 -4.16 13.01
CA VAL A 147 0.33 -4.48 14.00
C VAL A 147 0.42 -3.58 15.23
N GLY A 148 1.63 -3.42 15.81
CA GLY A 148 1.85 -2.56 16.97
C GLY A 148 1.46 -1.11 16.71
N THR A 149 1.72 -0.60 15.50
CA THR A 149 1.32 0.76 15.11
C THR A 149 -0.20 0.91 15.06
N PHE A 150 -0.92 -0.08 14.50
CA PHE A 150 -2.38 -0.10 14.51
C PHE A 150 -2.98 -0.27 15.91
N GLN A 151 -2.30 -0.96 16.84
CA GLN A 151 -2.71 -1.02 18.25
C GLN A 151 -2.61 0.34 18.93
N LEU A 152 -1.56 1.12 18.67
CA LEU A 152 -1.43 2.48 19.19
C LEU A 152 -2.54 3.39 18.66
N LEU A 153 -2.89 3.23 17.39
CA LEU A 153 -4.01 3.94 16.78
C LEU A 153 -5.34 3.56 17.46
N LYS A 154 -5.56 2.26 17.72
CA LYS A 154 -6.77 1.78 18.40
C LYS A 154 -6.90 2.32 19.82
N GLN A 155 -5.78 2.39 20.54
CA GLN A 155 -5.72 2.93 21.90
C GLN A 155 -5.91 4.45 21.94
N GLY A 156 -5.95 5.13 20.79
CA GLY A 156 -6.04 6.60 20.72
C GLY A 156 -4.74 7.29 21.14
N LYS A 157 -3.62 6.57 21.21
CA LYS A 157 -2.31 7.15 21.55
C LYS A 157 -1.70 7.95 20.39
N ILE A 158 -2.07 7.63 19.15
CA ILE A 158 -1.63 8.33 17.94
C ILE A 158 -2.83 8.71 17.07
N SER A 159 -2.70 9.77 16.26
CA SER A 159 -3.69 10.14 15.25
C SER A 159 -3.54 9.27 13.99
N LYS A 160 -4.56 9.28 13.12
CA LYS A 160 -4.49 8.61 11.81
C LYS A 160 -3.33 9.16 10.96
N ASP A 161 -3.10 10.47 11.01
CA ASP A 161 -2.04 11.14 10.24
C ASP A 161 -0.64 10.80 10.79
N ALA A 162 -0.51 10.57 12.09
CA ALA A 162 0.77 10.21 12.71
C ALA A 162 1.24 8.79 12.35
N VAL A 163 0.38 7.93 11.79
CA VAL A 163 0.74 6.54 11.47
C VAL A 163 1.85 6.48 10.42
N SER A 164 1.79 7.31 9.37
CA SER A 164 2.84 7.35 8.36
C SER A 164 4.17 7.76 8.97
N ASP A 165 4.16 8.77 9.84
CA ASP A 165 5.37 9.28 10.50
C ASP A 165 5.98 8.26 11.47
N VAL A 166 5.14 7.52 12.21
CA VAL A 166 5.58 6.40 13.05
C VAL A 166 6.26 5.33 12.19
N LEU A 167 5.66 4.94 11.06
CA LEU A 167 6.27 3.96 10.15
C LEU A 167 7.59 4.45 9.54
N VAL A 168 7.71 5.74 9.22
CA VAL A 168 8.99 6.34 8.78
C VAL A 168 10.05 6.18 9.87
N GLY A 169 9.71 6.47 11.14
CA GLY A 169 10.62 6.31 12.27
C GLY A 169 11.07 4.86 12.46
N VAL A 170 10.12 3.92 12.37
CA VAL A 170 10.40 2.47 12.42
C VAL A 170 11.33 2.04 11.28
N LEU A 171 11.13 2.54 10.06
CA LEU A 171 11.92 2.15 8.89
C LEU A 171 13.33 2.76 8.89
N LYS A 172 13.49 4.00 9.33
CA LYS A 172 14.78 4.70 9.34
C LYS A 172 15.66 4.30 10.51
N GLU A 173 15.10 4.35 11.72
CA GLU A 173 15.85 4.24 12.97
C GLU A 173 15.69 2.86 13.63
N LYS A 174 14.86 1.99 13.06
CA LYS A 174 14.55 0.63 13.59
C LYS A 174 13.98 0.62 15.01
N TRP A 175 13.34 1.73 15.41
CA TRP A 175 12.62 1.83 16.67
C TRP A 175 11.38 0.95 16.68
N THR A 176 10.92 0.61 17.88
CA THR A 176 9.57 0.07 18.05
C THR A 176 8.52 1.16 17.76
N PRO A 177 7.27 0.80 17.40
CA PRO A 177 6.22 1.78 17.16
C PRO A 177 5.98 2.74 18.33
N GLU A 178 6.10 2.27 19.57
CA GLU A 178 5.96 3.10 20.77
C GLU A 178 7.13 4.09 20.93
N GLU A 179 8.36 3.64 20.72
CA GLU A 179 9.54 4.50 20.74
C GLU A 179 9.49 5.55 19.63
N ALA A 180 9.08 5.15 18.42
CA ALA A 180 8.91 6.08 17.30
C ALA A 180 7.86 7.15 17.61
N ALA A 181 6.71 6.77 18.17
CA ALA A 181 5.68 7.71 18.58
C ALA A 181 6.17 8.68 19.69
N GLY A 182 6.95 8.17 20.66
CA GLY A 182 7.53 8.97 21.73
C GLY A 182 8.61 9.95 21.24
N ASN A 183 9.62 9.44 20.53
CA ASN A 183 10.78 10.22 20.06
C ASN A 183 10.37 11.30 19.06
N LEU A 184 9.40 11.00 18.18
CA LEU A 184 8.85 11.95 17.22
C LEU A 184 7.80 12.89 17.85
N ASN A 185 7.53 12.78 19.15
CA ASN A 185 6.54 13.58 19.86
C ASN A 185 5.12 13.50 19.26
N LEU A 186 4.75 12.32 18.73
CA LEU A 186 3.48 12.05 18.05
C LEU A 186 2.39 11.50 18.98
N LEU A 187 2.69 11.32 20.26
CA LEU A 187 1.73 10.87 21.26
C LEU A 187 0.66 11.93 21.52
N MET A 188 -0.60 11.48 21.59
CA MET A 188 -1.73 12.31 21.99
C MET A 188 -1.63 12.72 23.45
N LEU A 189 -2.01 13.97 23.73
CA LEU A 189 -2.12 14.50 25.08
C LEU A 189 -3.37 13.95 25.78
N SER A 190 -3.31 13.85 27.11
CA SER A 190 -4.47 13.47 27.91
C SER A 190 -5.55 14.56 27.85
N GLU A 191 -6.81 14.20 28.10
CA GLU A 191 -7.92 15.17 28.13
C GLU A 191 -7.68 16.30 29.15
N GLU A 192 -7.00 16.01 30.25
CA GLU A 192 -6.64 16.96 31.30
C GLU A 192 -5.61 17.99 30.82
N ASP A 193 -4.56 17.54 30.14
CA ASP A 193 -3.53 18.41 29.58
C ASP A 193 -4.12 19.32 28.50
N VAL A 194 -4.96 18.76 27.63
CA VAL A 194 -5.65 19.51 26.56
C VAL A 194 -6.57 20.56 27.18
N LYS A 195 -7.30 20.22 28.24
CA LYS A 195 -8.16 21.16 28.96
C LYS A 195 -7.35 22.29 29.60
N GLY A 196 -6.20 21.99 30.21
CA GLY A 196 -5.31 23.01 30.78
C GLY A 196 -4.84 24.01 29.72
N ILE A 197 -4.41 23.51 28.56
CA ILE A 197 -3.98 24.35 27.43
C ILE A 197 -5.15 25.21 26.91
N ILE A 198 -6.36 24.63 26.78
CA ILE A 198 -7.54 25.36 26.32
C ILE A 198 -7.92 26.47 27.30
N MET A 199 -7.88 26.20 28.62
CA MET A 199 -8.16 27.21 29.64
C MET A 199 -7.17 28.38 29.54
N GLU A 200 -5.89 28.11 29.34
CA GLU A 200 -4.86 29.14 29.17
C GLU A 200 -5.09 29.98 27.90
N ILE A 201 -5.48 29.34 26.80
CA ILE A 201 -5.80 30.02 25.53
C ILE A 201 -7.03 30.92 25.69
N VAL A 202 -8.08 30.42 26.33
CA VAL A 202 -9.33 31.18 26.56
C VAL A 202 -9.07 32.35 27.49
N ALA A 203 -8.33 32.15 28.58
CA ALA A 203 -7.94 33.22 29.50
C ALA A 203 -7.07 34.29 28.82
N SER A 204 -6.11 33.88 27.99
CA SER A 204 -5.25 34.81 27.25
C SER A 204 -6.01 35.63 26.19
N ASN A 205 -7.18 35.15 25.74
CA ASN A 205 -8.00 35.78 24.71
C ASN A 205 -9.38 36.21 25.25
N GLU A 206 -9.50 36.47 26.55
CA GLU A 206 -10.78 36.77 27.21
C GLU A 206 -11.55 37.92 26.53
N LYS A 207 -10.86 39.00 26.14
CA LYS A 207 -11.47 40.13 25.42
C LYS A 207 -12.16 39.70 24.12
N MET A 208 -11.56 38.77 23.39
CA MET A 208 -12.10 38.25 22.13
C MET A 208 -13.33 37.37 22.37
N VAL A 209 -13.35 36.64 23.47
CA VAL A 209 -14.49 35.80 23.89
C VAL A 209 -15.68 36.68 24.28
N ILE A 210 -15.45 37.76 25.01
CA ILE A 210 -16.50 38.70 25.44
C ILE A 210 -17.08 39.49 24.25
N GLU A 211 -16.24 39.96 23.32
CA GLU A 211 -16.72 40.75 22.17
C GLU A 211 -17.48 39.91 21.13
N ARG A 212 -17.07 38.65 20.91
CA ARG A 212 -17.61 37.82 19.83
C ARG A 212 -18.48 36.66 20.30
N ASN A 213 -18.60 36.42 21.61
CA ASN A 213 -19.32 35.30 22.20
C ASN A 213 -18.95 33.97 21.51
N MET A 214 -19.95 33.23 21.04
CA MET A 214 -19.76 31.96 20.30
C MET A 214 -19.05 32.13 18.95
N GLY A 215 -18.97 33.34 18.40
CA GLY A 215 -18.22 33.65 17.18
C GLY A 215 -16.69 33.63 17.37
N ALA A 216 -16.20 33.61 18.62
CA ALA A 216 -14.78 33.44 18.93
C ALA A 216 -14.28 32.00 18.71
N MET A 217 -15.19 31.02 18.56
CA MET A 217 -14.83 29.60 18.47
C MET A 217 -13.94 29.28 17.27
N GLY A 218 -14.20 29.84 16.09
CA GLY A 218 -13.40 29.58 14.88
C GLY A 218 -11.94 30.02 15.02
N PRO A 219 -11.68 31.30 15.37
CA PRO A 219 -10.31 31.78 15.61
C PRO A 219 -9.59 31.04 16.74
N LEU A 220 -10.28 30.76 17.85
CA LEU A 220 -9.71 30.04 18.99
C LEU A 220 -9.43 28.56 18.68
N MET A 221 -10.23 27.94 17.81
CA MET A 221 -9.94 26.61 17.30
C MET A 221 -8.64 26.59 16.50
N GLY A 222 -8.40 27.62 15.68
CA GLY A 222 -7.16 27.77 14.92
C GLY A 222 -5.92 27.95 15.81
N THR A 223 -6.00 28.78 16.85
CA THR A 223 -4.90 28.95 17.81
C THR A 223 -4.67 27.71 18.65
N ALA A 224 -5.73 27.07 19.16
CA ALA A 224 -5.63 25.83 19.91
C ALA A 224 -5.02 24.70 19.07
N MET A 225 -5.47 24.52 17.83
CA MET A 225 -4.89 23.53 16.93
C MET A 225 -3.42 23.79 16.62
N LYS A 226 -3.05 25.06 16.43
CA LYS A 226 -1.65 25.45 16.18
C LYS A 226 -0.75 25.18 17.39
N GLN A 227 -1.24 25.41 18.60
CA GLN A 227 -0.51 25.19 19.84
C GLN A 227 -0.40 23.71 20.19
N LEU A 228 -1.47 22.95 19.95
CA LEU A 228 -1.53 21.50 20.17
C LEU A 228 -0.79 20.71 19.08
N LYS A 229 -0.46 21.32 17.92
CA LYS A 229 0.27 20.68 16.79
C LYS A 229 -0.28 19.31 16.39
N GLY A 230 -1.61 19.15 16.42
CA GLY A 230 -2.26 17.86 16.08
C GLY A 230 -2.22 16.78 17.16
N LYS A 231 -1.77 17.09 18.38
CA LYS A 231 -1.68 16.14 19.51
C LYS A 231 -2.99 15.92 20.27
N ALA A 232 -4.11 16.43 19.76
CA ALA A 232 -5.42 16.26 20.35
C ALA A 232 -6.47 16.09 19.26
N ASP A 233 -7.46 15.24 19.48
CA ASP A 233 -8.59 15.07 18.56
C ASP A 233 -9.36 16.39 18.45
N GLY A 234 -9.60 16.85 17.22
CA GLY A 234 -10.36 18.07 16.98
C GLY A 234 -11.79 18.02 17.49
N LYS A 235 -12.40 16.84 17.60
CA LYS A 235 -13.70 16.69 18.27
C LYS A 235 -13.61 17.02 19.76
N LEU A 236 -12.56 16.53 20.43
CA LEU A 236 -12.31 16.79 21.85
C LEU A 236 -12.00 18.27 22.09
N VAL A 237 -11.11 18.85 21.28
CA VAL A 237 -10.73 20.27 21.36
C VAL A 237 -11.95 21.17 21.16
N ASN A 238 -12.81 20.89 20.18
CA ASN A 238 -14.03 21.65 19.94
C ASN A 238 -15.00 21.58 21.13
N LYS A 239 -15.21 20.37 21.68
CA LYS A 239 -16.08 20.17 22.85
C LYS A 239 -15.58 20.98 24.05
N LEU A 240 -14.29 20.87 24.39
CA LEU A 240 -13.69 21.57 25.52
C LEU A 240 -13.68 23.09 25.35
N LEU A 241 -13.36 23.60 24.14
CA LEU A 241 -13.44 25.04 23.83
C LEU A 241 -14.86 25.57 24.01
N LYS A 242 -15.86 24.82 23.53
CA LYS A 242 -17.27 25.21 23.66
C LYS A 242 -17.71 25.28 25.12
N GLU A 243 -17.35 24.29 25.92
CA GLU A 243 -17.65 24.26 27.35
C GLU A 243 -16.99 25.43 28.10
N GLU A 244 -15.73 25.75 27.78
CA GLU A 244 -15.00 26.81 28.46
C GLU A 244 -15.49 28.21 28.08
N ILE A 245 -15.77 28.44 26.79
CA ILE A 245 -16.39 29.71 26.33
C ILE A 245 -17.77 29.91 26.99
N GLN A 246 -18.57 28.85 27.13
CA GLN A 246 -19.87 28.95 27.79
C GLN A 246 -19.80 29.29 29.27
N LYS A 247 -18.70 28.96 29.96
CA LYS A 247 -18.50 29.38 31.35
C LYS A 247 -18.22 30.88 31.47
N TYR A 248 -17.48 31.46 30.52
CA TYR A 248 -17.18 32.89 30.49
C TYR A 248 -18.36 33.76 30.04
N LEU A 249 -19.36 33.16 29.39
CA LEU A 249 -20.58 33.84 28.93
C LEU A 249 -21.75 33.76 29.94
N LYS A 250 -21.56 33.04 31.05
CA LYS A 250 -22.49 33.02 32.20
C LYS A 250 -22.06 34.02 33.24
#